data_AF-A0A0C3CHR1-F1
#
_entry.id   AF-A0A0C3CHR1-F1
#
_cell.length_a   1.000
_cell.length_b   1.000
_cell.length_c   1.000
_cell.angle_alpha   90.00
_cell.angle_beta   90.00
_cell.angle_gamma   90.00
#
_symmetry.space_group_name_H-M   'P 1'
#
loop_
_entity.id
_entity.type
_entity.pdbx_description
1 polymer ?
#
loop_
_entity_poly.entity_id
_entity_poly.type
_entity_poly.pdbx_seq_one_letter_code
_entity_poly.pdbx_strand_id
1 'polypeptide(L)'
;QLWQIFIANIDPLTKVVHIPTLRPAIQKVASNTETIPRSFEALMFAIYSASVMSLNDDECKERLCEPRKTLLSRYITATKVALLRARFMGTTSLIVLQALVLHLLSVRDIYEPRAVWSLTGVAVRIAQGMGLERDGAFLGLSPFETEMRRRIWWLLKTHDSRIAEICGLQKFQHLDIDPNNTKRPTNVNDNQLYPGMPSTLVESETLTDVAFVALRCELANFAVARVAKFRQQGNNASQWDRHLASGGDTEEADEAFKEIEGLLEIKYLRYCDPSQPLHLITMLMARAAINTIRFLTHHPRRWASIKQTPLSERQWVWEVSINLLEQHNMLQSNALLKQFAWHA
;
A
#
# COMPACT_ATOMS: atom_id res chain seq x y z
N GLN A 1 22.19 -9.48 -5.95
CA GLN A 1 21.19 -10.34 -5.29
C GLN A 1 20.05 -9.53 -4.65
N LEU A 2 20.32 -8.58 -3.74
CA LEU A 2 19.28 -7.77 -3.08
C LEU A 2 18.33 -7.03 -4.05
N TRP A 3 18.84 -6.58 -5.20
CA TRP A 3 18.00 -5.99 -6.25
C TRP A 3 16.96 -6.96 -6.83
N GLN A 4 17.31 -8.24 -7.01
CA GLN A 4 16.37 -9.25 -7.51
C GLN A 4 15.32 -9.58 -6.44
N ILE A 5 15.72 -9.63 -5.17
CA ILE A 5 14.79 -9.78 -4.04
C ILE A 5 13.81 -8.60 -4.00
N PHE A 6 14.29 -7.38 -4.22
CA PHE A 6 13.43 -6.21 -4.28
C PHE A 6 12.37 -6.32 -5.38
N ILE A 7 12.78 -6.69 -6.59
CA ILE A 7 11.87 -6.87 -7.74
C ILE A 7 10.83 -7.96 -7.46
N ALA A 8 11.20 -9.06 -6.80
CA ALA A 8 10.30 -10.17 -6.54
C ALA A 8 9.36 -9.92 -5.35
N ASN A 9 9.89 -9.34 -4.26
CA ASN A 9 9.19 -9.30 -2.97
C ASN A 9 8.52 -7.95 -2.70
N ILE A 10 9.14 -6.83 -3.12
CA ILE A 10 8.75 -5.47 -2.69
C ILE A 10 8.01 -4.72 -3.80
N ASP A 11 8.60 -4.69 -5.00
CA ASP A 11 8.07 -3.92 -6.14
C ASP A 11 6.62 -4.27 -6.49
N PRO A 12 6.19 -5.56 -6.54
CA PRO A 12 4.84 -5.92 -6.96
C PRO A 12 3.75 -5.36 -6.04
N LEU A 13 4.07 -5.12 -4.77
CA LEU A 13 3.12 -4.66 -3.76
C LEU A 13 3.17 -3.16 -3.48
N THR A 14 4.18 -2.46 -4.03
CA THR A 14 4.46 -1.05 -3.73
C THR A 14 4.51 -0.17 -4.96
N LYS A 15 5.15 -0.63 -6.05
CA LYS A 15 5.37 0.11 -7.31
C LYS A 15 5.89 1.54 -7.11
N VAL A 16 6.68 1.72 -6.05
CA VAL A 16 7.22 3.03 -5.66
C VAL A 16 8.32 3.51 -6.61
N VAL A 17 9.03 2.57 -7.23
CA VAL A 17 10.01 2.81 -8.29
C VAL A 17 9.51 2.24 -9.61
N HIS A 18 10.14 2.65 -10.70
CA HIS A 18 9.88 2.10 -12.02
C HIS A 18 11.06 1.22 -12.44
N ILE A 19 10.87 -0.11 -12.38
CA ILE A 19 11.92 -1.10 -12.60
C ILE A 19 12.62 -0.94 -13.96
N PRO A 20 11.90 -0.73 -15.10
CA PRO A 20 12.56 -0.57 -16.40
C PRO A 20 13.55 0.59 -16.45
N THR A 21 13.23 1.74 -15.83
CA THR A 21 14.15 2.89 -15.81
C THR A 21 15.25 2.76 -14.76
N LEU A 22 14.97 2.06 -13.65
CA LEU A 22 15.93 1.94 -12.55
C LEU A 22 16.99 0.87 -12.80
N ARG A 23 16.64 -0.20 -13.54
CA ARG A 23 17.54 -1.33 -13.81
C ARG A 23 18.88 -0.91 -14.48
N PRO A 24 18.89 -0.10 -15.55
CA PRO A 24 20.15 0.35 -16.16
C PRO A 24 21.00 1.19 -15.20
N ALA A 25 20.37 2.03 -14.37
CA ALA A 25 21.09 2.85 -13.39
C ALA A 25 21.77 2.00 -12.31
N ILE A 26 21.09 0.96 -11.81
CA ILE A 26 21.68 0.00 -10.86
C ILE A 26 22.82 -0.78 -11.50
N GLN A 27 22.67 -1.22 -12.75
CA GLN A 27 23.73 -1.92 -13.48
C GLN A 27 24.97 -1.05 -13.68
N LYS A 28 24.78 0.23 -14.02
CA LYS A 28 25.88 1.19 -14.20
C LYS A 28 26.67 1.40 -12.90
N VAL A 29 25.99 1.52 -11.76
CA VAL A 29 26.66 1.69 -10.46
C VAL A 29 27.34 0.40 -10.00
N ALA A 30 26.80 -0.76 -10.35
CA ALA A 30 27.43 -2.05 -10.06
C ALA A 30 28.73 -2.26 -10.86
N SER A 31 28.86 -1.67 -12.06
CA SER A 31 30.08 -1.77 -12.88
C SER A 31 31.07 -0.63 -12.65
N ASN A 32 30.61 0.54 -12.21
CA ASN A 32 31.47 1.67 -11.87
C ASN A 32 30.94 2.40 -10.62
N THR A 33 31.75 2.43 -9.57
CA THR A 33 31.40 3.06 -8.28
C THR A 33 31.86 4.52 -8.17
N GLU A 34 32.47 5.08 -9.22
CA GLU A 34 32.93 6.46 -9.20
C GLU A 34 31.75 7.44 -9.10
N THR A 35 31.63 8.04 -7.91
CA THR A 35 30.67 9.09 -7.53
C THR A 35 29.20 8.77 -7.77
N ILE A 36 28.61 8.04 -6.83
CA ILE A 36 27.16 7.80 -6.79
C ILE A 36 26.45 9.08 -6.28
N PRO A 37 25.42 9.60 -7.00
CA PRO A 37 24.63 10.72 -6.49
C PRO A 37 23.99 10.39 -5.14
N ARG A 38 24.00 11.33 -4.18
CA ARG A 38 23.48 11.11 -2.82
C ARG A 38 22.03 10.65 -2.78
N SER A 39 21.19 11.15 -3.70
CA SER A 39 19.81 10.71 -3.84
C SER A 39 19.71 9.23 -4.22
N PHE A 40 20.54 8.81 -5.18
CA PHE A 40 20.59 7.42 -5.62
C PHE A 40 21.19 6.49 -4.57
N GLU A 41 22.25 6.93 -3.87
CA GLU A 41 22.81 6.21 -2.71
C GLU A 41 21.72 5.94 -1.66
N ALA A 42 20.91 6.94 -1.30
CA ALA A 42 19.80 6.77 -0.38
C ALA A 42 18.76 5.74 -0.87
N LEU A 43 18.41 5.79 -2.16
CA LEU A 43 17.49 4.82 -2.76
C LEU A 43 18.06 3.40 -2.74
N MET A 44 19.34 3.22 -3.06
CA MET A 44 19.98 1.90 -3.04
C MET A 44 19.96 1.28 -1.65
N PHE A 45 20.35 2.03 -0.61
CA PHE A 45 20.30 1.50 0.76
C PHE A 45 18.88 1.21 1.22
N ALA A 46 17.89 2.03 0.83
CA ALA A 46 16.49 1.77 1.12
C ALA A 46 15.97 0.49 0.44
N ILE A 47 16.39 0.24 -0.80
CA ILE A 47 16.13 -1.02 -1.52
C ILE A 47 16.76 -2.19 -0.77
N TYR A 48 18.00 -2.06 -0.31
CA TYR A 48 18.68 -3.12 0.44
C TYR A 48 17.98 -3.43 1.76
N SER A 49 17.58 -2.40 2.52
CA SER A 49 16.84 -2.60 3.78
C SER A 49 15.48 -3.25 3.54
N ALA A 50 14.74 -2.83 2.50
CA ALA A 50 13.45 -3.43 2.16
C ALA A 50 13.60 -4.89 1.72
N SER A 51 14.61 -5.20 0.90
CA SER A 51 14.90 -6.58 0.49
C SER A 51 15.18 -7.48 1.69
N VAL A 52 16.07 -7.08 2.61
CA VAL A 52 16.36 -7.88 3.81
C VAL A 52 15.14 -8.00 4.72
N MET A 53 14.33 -6.94 4.84
CA MET A 53 13.11 -6.94 5.64
C MET A 53 12.11 -7.99 5.15
N SER A 54 12.04 -8.23 3.84
CA SER A 54 11.16 -9.23 3.23
C SER A 54 11.64 -10.68 3.29
N LEU A 55 12.85 -10.94 3.79
CA LEU A 55 13.37 -12.31 3.97
C LEU A 55 13.18 -12.76 5.42
N ASN A 56 13.05 -14.07 5.63
CA ASN A 56 13.13 -14.64 6.96
C ASN A 56 14.59 -14.90 7.39
N ASP A 57 14.80 -15.34 8.64
CA ASP A 57 16.15 -15.56 9.20
C ASP A 57 16.95 -16.61 8.45
N ASP A 58 16.31 -17.71 8.04
CA ASP A 58 16.96 -18.82 7.33
C ASP A 58 17.33 -18.41 5.90
N GLU A 59 16.44 -17.72 5.19
CA GLU A 59 16.72 -17.17 3.86
C GLU A 59 17.88 -16.17 3.89
N CYS A 60 17.99 -15.35 4.94
CA CYS A 60 19.14 -14.45 5.09
C CYS A 60 20.45 -15.23 5.28
N LYS A 61 20.45 -16.25 6.15
CA LYS A 61 21.65 -17.08 6.37
C LYS A 61 22.05 -17.85 5.11
N GLU A 62 21.10 -18.48 4.43
CA GLU A 62 21.35 -19.31 3.25
C GLU A 62 21.77 -18.47 2.03
N ARG A 63 21.08 -17.35 1.79
CA ARG A 63 21.27 -16.57 0.55
C ARG A 63 22.33 -15.49 0.69
N LEU A 64 22.47 -14.90 1.87
CA LEU A 64 23.32 -13.72 2.13
C LEU A 64 24.47 -14.02 3.11
N CYS A 65 24.55 -15.24 3.64
CA CYS A 65 25.60 -15.69 4.56
C CYS A 65 25.74 -14.85 5.83
N GLU A 66 24.69 -14.13 6.25
CA GLU A 66 24.70 -13.27 7.43
C GLU A 66 23.35 -13.30 8.16
N PRO A 67 23.31 -13.12 9.50
CA PRO A 67 22.06 -13.03 10.23
C PRO A 67 21.20 -11.83 9.81
N ARG A 68 19.90 -12.05 9.65
CA ARG A 68 18.92 -11.01 9.28
C ARG A 68 19.00 -9.77 10.17
N LYS A 69 19.09 -9.96 11.49
CA LYS A 69 19.22 -8.86 12.47
C LYS A 69 20.42 -7.95 12.18
N THR A 70 21.57 -8.54 11.85
CA THR A 70 22.79 -7.81 11.52
C THR A 70 22.63 -7.01 10.22
N LEU A 71 22.11 -7.67 9.18
CA LEU A 71 21.87 -7.05 7.87
C LEU A 71 20.84 -5.91 7.96
N LEU A 72 19.73 -6.11 8.67
CA LEU A 72 18.72 -5.07 8.89
C LEU A 72 19.31 -3.88 9.62
N SER A 73 19.99 -4.10 10.74
CA SER A 73 20.62 -3.02 11.50
C SER A 73 21.59 -2.22 10.63
N ARG A 74 22.42 -2.91 9.83
CA ARG A 74 23.39 -2.28 8.91
C ARG A 74 22.68 -1.43 7.85
N TYR A 75 21.74 -2.01 7.10
CA TYR A 75 21.12 -1.31 5.98
C TYR A 75 20.15 -0.23 6.43
N ILE A 76 19.40 -0.40 7.52
CA ILE A 76 18.56 0.65 8.09
C ILE A 76 19.42 1.85 8.53
N THR A 77 20.57 1.59 9.17
CA THR A 77 21.51 2.65 9.57
C THR A 77 22.10 3.37 8.35
N ALA A 78 22.53 2.61 7.33
CA ALA A 78 23.04 3.18 6.09
C ALA A 78 21.98 4.02 5.37
N THR A 79 20.72 3.56 5.28
CA THR A 79 19.61 4.32 4.70
C THR A 79 19.38 5.64 5.43
N LYS A 80 19.40 5.66 6.77
CA LYS A 80 19.28 6.90 7.55
C LYS A 80 20.41 7.88 7.23
N VAL A 81 21.66 7.41 7.25
CA VAL A 81 22.83 8.25 6.96
C VAL A 81 22.75 8.81 5.53
N ALA A 82 22.36 8.00 4.55
CA ALA A 82 22.23 8.42 3.17
C ALA A 82 21.08 9.43 2.96
N LEU A 83 19.92 9.22 3.59
CA LEU A 83 18.81 10.18 3.59
C LEU A 83 19.21 11.53 4.21
N LEU A 84 19.95 11.52 5.31
CA LEU A 84 20.49 12.72 5.94
C LEU A 84 21.46 13.47 5.01
N ARG A 85 22.39 12.75 4.36
CA ARG A 85 23.32 13.32 3.36
C ARG A 85 22.58 13.90 2.14
N ALA A 86 21.47 13.29 1.76
CA ALA A 86 20.59 13.74 0.70
C ALA A 86 19.62 14.87 1.13
N ARG A 87 19.71 15.34 2.39
CA ARG A 87 18.89 16.43 2.95
C ARG A 87 17.39 16.20 2.76
N PHE A 88 16.92 14.99 3.05
CA PHE A 88 15.56 14.55 2.73
C PHE A 88 14.44 15.49 3.21
N MET A 89 14.63 16.18 4.35
CA MET A 89 13.61 17.09 4.91
C MET A 89 13.28 18.30 4.02
N GLY A 90 14.22 18.73 3.17
CA GLY A 90 14.04 19.85 2.24
C GLY A 90 14.21 19.45 0.77
N THR A 91 14.04 18.15 0.46
CA THR A 91 14.26 17.65 -0.90
C THR A 91 13.09 17.98 -1.82
N THR A 92 13.40 18.22 -3.09
CA THR A 92 12.45 18.21 -4.20
C THR A 92 12.67 17.01 -5.13
N SER A 93 13.57 16.11 -4.77
CA SER A 93 13.92 14.93 -5.55
C SER A 93 12.97 13.77 -5.25
N LEU A 94 12.25 13.32 -6.28
CA LEU A 94 11.38 12.14 -6.19
C LEU A 94 12.14 10.88 -5.75
N ILE A 95 13.41 10.74 -6.14
CA ILE A 95 14.29 9.62 -5.76
C ILE A 95 14.51 9.59 -4.24
N VAL A 96 14.71 10.75 -3.62
CA VAL A 96 14.89 10.84 -2.15
C VAL A 96 13.58 10.53 -1.43
N LEU A 97 12.44 10.96 -1.98
CA LEU A 97 11.12 10.61 -1.43
C LEU A 97 10.84 9.10 -1.55
N GLN A 98 11.16 8.47 -2.68
CA GLN A 98 11.08 7.01 -2.87
C GLN A 98 11.91 6.27 -1.82
N ALA A 99 13.14 6.73 -1.57
CA ALA A 99 14.01 6.16 -0.55
C ALA A 99 13.40 6.28 0.86
N LEU A 100 12.81 7.44 1.18
CA LEU A 100 12.14 7.67 2.47
C LEU A 100 10.90 6.77 2.64
N VAL A 101 10.08 6.60 1.59
CA VAL A 101 8.91 5.72 1.61
C VAL A 101 9.32 4.25 1.81
N LEU A 102 10.36 3.79 1.11
CA LEU A 102 10.90 2.44 1.32
C LEU A 102 11.50 2.26 2.72
N HIS A 103 12.12 3.30 3.27
CA HIS A 103 12.61 3.29 4.65
C HIS A 103 11.46 3.11 5.65
N LEU A 104 10.38 3.88 5.51
CA LEU A 104 9.17 3.78 6.36
C LEU A 104 8.60 2.37 6.34
N LEU A 105 8.48 1.75 5.15
CA LEU A 105 8.04 0.36 5.02
C LEU A 105 9.00 -0.61 5.74
N SER A 106 10.31 -0.39 5.63
CA SER A 106 11.32 -1.29 6.21
C SER A 106 11.37 -1.27 7.73
N VAL A 107 10.92 -0.19 8.37
CA VAL A 107 11.05 0.00 9.83
C VAL A 107 9.72 -0.09 10.58
N ARG A 108 8.60 -0.29 9.87
CA ARG A 108 7.25 -0.24 10.43
C ARG A 108 7.01 -1.24 11.57
N ASP A 109 7.62 -2.41 11.48
CA ASP A 109 7.50 -3.50 12.45
C ASP A 109 8.70 -3.58 13.41
N ILE A 110 9.63 -2.62 13.30
CA ILE A 110 10.88 -2.56 14.08
C ILE A 110 10.84 -1.41 15.09
N TYR A 111 10.28 -0.27 14.70
CA TYR A 111 10.16 0.91 15.56
C TYR A 111 8.78 1.03 16.18
N GLU A 112 8.74 1.78 17.27
CA GLU A 112 7.49 2.15 17.94
C GLU A 112 6.49 2.77 16.93
N PRO A 113 5.25 2.27 16.83
CA PRO A 113 4.28 2.73 15.84
C PRO A 113 4.10 4.25 15.81
N ARG A 114 4.10 4.92 16.98
CA ARG A 114 3.98 6.39 17.06
C ARG A 114 5.16 7.14 16.43
N ALA A 115 6.37 6.57 16.52
CA ALA A 115 7.56 7.15 15.90
C ALA A 115 7.49 7.01 14.38
N VAL A 116 7.05 5.83 13.89
CA VAL A 116 6.81 5.59 12.46
C VAL A 116 5.72 6.53 11.95
N TRP A 117 4.61 6.69 12.68
CA TRP A 117 3.52 7.61 12.33
C TRP A 117 4.01 9.05 12.17
N SER A 118 4.81 9.52 13.14
CA SER A 118 5.38 10.86 13.11
C SER A 118 6.29 11.08 11.90
N LEU A 119 7.15 10.09 11.58
CA LEU A 119 8.03 10.15 10.41
C LEU A 119 7.25 10.07 9.09
N THR A 120 6.17 9.27 9.04
CA THR A 120 5.23 9.24 7.92
C THR A 120 4.59 10.61 7.71
N GLY A 121 4.18 11.31 8.78
CA GLY A 121 3.67 12.68 8.70
C GLY A 121 4.71 13.70 8.18
N VAL A 122 6.01 13.46 8.41
CA VAL A 122 7.09 14.25 7.77
C VAL A 122 7.17 13.94 6.28
N ALA A 123 7.14 12.67 5.90
CA ALA A 123 7.15 12.25 4.49
C ALA A 123 5.95 12.80 3.71
N VAL A 124 4.75 12.79 4.32
CA VAL A 124 3.52 13.38 3.74
C VAL A 124 3.74 14.87 3.48
N ARG A 125 4.25 15.63 4.46
CA ARG A 125 4.53 17.07 4.28
C ARG A 125 5.57 17.35 3.19
N ILE A 126 6.61 16.53 3.08
CA ILE A 126 7.59 16.64 1.98
C ILE A 126 6.90 16.40 0.63
N ALA A 127 6.08 15.36 0.51
CA ALA A 127 5.34 15.06 -0.71
C ALA A 127 4.36 16.20 -1.08
N GLN A 128 3.67 16.79 -0.10
CA GLN A 128 2.81 17.96 -0.30
C GLN A 128 3.61 19.18 -0.76
N GLY A 129 4.76 19.46 -0.15
CA GLY A 129 5.67 20.53 -0.59
C GLY A 129 6.19 20.35 -2.02
N MET A 130 6.23 19.11 -2.52
CA MET A 130 6.54 18.78 -3.91
C MET A 130 5.31 18.79 -4.84
N GLY A 131 4.11 19.03 -4.30
CA GLY A 131 2.84 19.08 -5.04
C GLY A 131 2.20 17.72 -5.33
N LEU A 132 2.61 16.63 -4.65
CA LEU A 132 2.07 15.28 -4.91
C LEU A 132 0.61 15.08 -4.46
N GLU A 133 0.04 16.03 -3.73
CA GLU A 133 -1.39 15.98 -3.35
C GLU A 133 -2.32 16.35 -4.51
N ARG A 134 -1.79 17.07 -5.51
CA ARG A 134 -2.49 17.46 -6.74
C ARG A 134 -2.05 16.57 -7.89
N ASP A 135 -2.98 16.22 -8.76
CA ASP A 135 -2.66 15.33 -9.88
C ASP A 135 -1.61 15.96 -10.82
N GLY A 136 -0.60 15.18 -11.19
CA GLY A 136 0.47 15.66 -12.06
C GLY A 136 -0.02 16.19 -13.42
N ALA A 137 -1.11 15.63 -13.94
CA ALA A 137 -1.72 16.11 -15.19
C ALA A 137 -2.31 17.53 -15.02
N PHE A 138 -2.88 17.83 -13.85
CA PHE A 138 -3.35 19.18 -13.53
C PHE A 138 -2.17 20.17 -13.45
N LEU A 139 -1.00 19.71 -13.00
CA LEU A 139 0.22 20.51 -12.92
C LEU A 139 1.00 20.61 -14.24
N GLY A 140 0.50 19.99 -15.33
CA GLY A 140 1.18 19.97 -16.62
C GLY A 140 2.44 19.09 -16.68
N LEU A 141 2.57 18.12 -15.77
CA LEU A 141 3.69 17.19 -15.77
C LEU A 141 3.54 16.12 -16.86
N SER A 142 4.66 15.52 -17.26
CA SER A 142 4.63 14.42 -18.24
C SER A 142 3.78 13.24 -17.73
N PRO A 143 3.20 12.41 -18.63
CA PRO A 143 2.42 11.25 -18.21
C PRO A 143 3.20 10.29 -17.31
N PHE A 144 4.48 10.06 -17.64
CA PHE A 144 5.38 9.22 -16.84
C PHE A 144 5.57 9.77 -15.42
N GLU A 145 5.91 11.06 -15.29
CA GLU A 145 6.12 11.67 -13.97
C GLU A 145 4.83 11.71 -13.16
N THR A 146 3.70 11.99 -13.81
CA THR A 146 2.37 11.97 -13.21
C THR A 146 2.07 10.60 -12.60
N GLU A 147 2.28 9.52 -13.34
CA GLU A 147 2.02 8.16 -12.87
C GLU A 147 2.94 7.78 -11.70
N MET A 148 4.22 8.13 -11.75
CA MET A 148 5.14 7.88 -10.64
C MET A 148 4.73 8.64 -9.36
N ARG A 149 4.29 9.89 -9.50
CA ARG A 149 3.78 10.69 -8.38
C ARG A 149 2.50 10.11 -7.80
N ARG A 150 1.56 9.64 -8.63
CA ARG A 150 0.33 8.95 -8.19
C ARG A 150 0.66 7.72 -7.34
N ARG A 151 1.55 6.85 -7.82
CA ARG A 151 1.97 5.62 -7.11
C ARG A 151 2.57 5.93 -5.74
N ILE A 152 3.48 6.91 -5.67
CA ILE A 152 4.13 7.31 -4.42
C ILE A 152 3.13 7.93 -3.44
N TRP A 153 2.29 8.85 -3.92
CA TRP A 153 1.29 9.52 -3.09
C TRP A 153 0.31 8.52 -2.47
N TRP A 154 -0.27 7.64 -3.28
CA TRP A 154 -1.23 6.65 -2.78
C TRP A 154 -0.61 5.62 -1.83
N LEU A 155 0.62 5.17 -2.10
CA LEU A 155 1.35 4.30 -1.17
C LEU A 155 1.56 5.00 0.18
N LEU A 156 1.95 6.28 0.16
CA LEU A 156 2.20 7.04 1.37
C LEU A 156 0.92 7.30 2.18
N LYS A 157 -0.19 7.65 1.51
CA LYS A 157 -1.48 7.90 2.16
C LYS A 157 -2.12 6.64 2.74
N THR A 158 -2.00 5.51 2.05
CA THR A 158 -2.47 4.22 2.58
C THR A 158 -1.60 3.75 3.74
N HIS A 159 -0.29 3.97 3.68
CA HIS A 159 0.61 3.70 4.81
C HIS A 159 0.30 4.57 6.03
N ASP A 160 0.11 5.89 5.86
CA ASP A 160 -0.29 6.82 6.92
C ASP A 160 -1.58 6.37 7.61
N SER A 161 -2.60 5.99 6.84
CA SER A 161 -3.86 5.48 7.38
C SER A 161 -3.69 4.18 8.16
N ARG A 162 -2.82 3.27 7.70
CA ARG A 162 -2.56 2.00 8.39
C ARG A 162 -1.79 2.19 9.69
N ILE A 163 -0.78 3.05 9.70
CA ILE A 163 -0.01 3.31 10.93
C ILE A 163 -0.85 4.11 11.94
N ALA A 164 -1.71 5.02 11.48
CA ALA A 164 -2.68 5.71 12.33
C ALA A 164 -3.60 4.70 13.05
N GLU A 165 -4.13 3.71 12.33
CA GLU A 165 -4.92 2.62 12.92
C GLU A 165 -4.17 1.87 14.02
N ILE A 166 -2.92 1.48 13.76
CA ILE A 166 -2.09 0.77 14.76
C ILE A 166 -1.87 1.65 16.00
N CYS A 167 -1.80 2.97 15.83
CA CYS A 167 -1.72 3.92 16.93
C CYS A 167 -3.06 4.20 17.64
N GLY A 168 -4.16 3.57 17.21
CA GLY A 168 -5.51 3.84 17.72
C GLY A 168 -6.10 5.18 17.28
N LEU A 169 -5.55 5.76 16.21
CA LEU A 169 -6.01 7.01 15.60
C LEU A 169 -6.98 6.73 14.44
N GLN A 170 -7.75 7.73 14.05
CA GLN A 170 -8.74 7.57 12.99
C GLN A 170 -8.05 7.43 11.63
N LYS A 171 -8.61 6.56 10.79
CA LYS A 171 -8.16 6.39 9.40
C LYS A 171 -8.70 7.49 8.50
N PHE A 172 -8.05 7.69 7.35
CA PHE A 172 -8.57 8.53 6.26
C PHE A 172 -8.88 9.98 6.64
N GLN A 173 -8.23 10.53 7.67
CA GLN A 173 -8.47 11.90 8.13
C GLN A 173 -8.21 12.94 7.03
N HIS A 174 -7.16 12.71 6.23
CA HIS A 174 -6.60 13.64 5.26
C HIS A 174 -6.66 13.11 3.82
N LEU A 175 -7.71 12.35 3.47
CA LEU A 175 -8.00 11.95 2.10
C LEU A 175 -9.28 12.69 1.71
N ASP A 176 -9.12 13.90 1.18
CA ASP A 176 -10.24 14.70 0.70
C ASP A 176 -10.63 14.31 -0.73
N ILE A 177 -11.89 14.53 -1.07
CA ILE A 177 -12.44 14.28 -2.40
C ILE A 177 -12.48 15.61 -3.14
N ASP A 178 -11.35 16.01 -3.70
CA ASP A 178 -11.25 17.14 -4.64
C ASP A 178 -10.94 16.57 -6.04
N PRO A 179 -11.63 17.01 -7.11
CA PRO A 179 -11.36 16.55 -8.47
C PRO A 179 -9.92 16.84 -8.95
N ASN A 180 -9.23 17.80 -8.33
CA ASN A 180 -7.83 18.15 -8.60
C ASN A 180 -6.84 17.36 -7.74
N ASN A 181 -7.32 16.60 -6.74
CA ASN A 181 -6.46 15.71 -5.96
C ASN A 181 -5.89 14.61 -6.86
N THR A 182 -4.75 14.10 -6.43
CA THR A 182 -4.03 13.03 -7.13
C THR A 182 -4.91 11.83 -7.39
N LYS A 183 -5.08 11.50 -8.68
CA LYS A 183 -5.90 10.38 -9.13
C LYS A 183 -5.24 9.05 -8.75
N ARG A 184 -6.01 7.97 -8.77
CA ARG A 184 -5.48 6.61 -8.56
C ARG A 184 -4.39 6.28 -9.59
N PRO A 185 -3.42 5.42 -9.25
CA PRO A 185 -2.49 4.87 -10.23
C PRO A 185 -3.24 4.21 -11.38
N THR A 186 -2.76 4.39 -12.60
CA THR A 186 -3.41 3.88 -13.81
C THR A 186 -3.11 2.37 -13.93
N ASN A 187 -4.10 1.52 -14.22
CA ASN A 187 -3.89 0.07 -14.41
C ASN A 187 -3.16 -0.22 -15.73
N VAL A 188 -1.83 -0.12 -15.72
CA VAL A 188 -0.93 -0.33 -16.87
C VAL A 188 0.31 -1.13 -16.47
N ASN A 189 0.90 -1.85 -17.42
CA ASN A 189 2.16 -2.55 -17.20
C ASN A 189 3.35 -1.57 -17.22
N ASP A 190 4.39 -1.87 -16.44
CA ASP A 190 5.54 -0.98 -16.33
C ASP A 190 6.31 -0.90 -17.66
N ASN A 191 6.31 -1.96 -18.47
CA ASN A 191 6.95 -1.94 -19.78
C ASN A 191 6.29 -0.95 -20.79
N GLN A 192 5.09 -0.45 -20.49
CA GLN A 192 4.39 0.55 -21.30
C GLN A 192 4.75 1.98 -20.89
N LEU A 193 5.35 2.17 -19.71
CA LEU A 193 5.72 3.48 -19.18
C LEU A 193 7.18 3.79 -19.49
N TYR A 194 7.44 4.99 -20.01
CA TYR A 194 8.80 5.46 -20.28
C TYR A 194 8.90 6.98 -20.17
N PRO A 195 10.06 7.52 -19.73
CA PRO A 195 10.29 8.95 -19.69
C PRO A 195 10.14 9.60 -21.08
N GLY A 196 9.44 10.73 -21.14
CA GLY A 196 9.23 11.47 -22.39
C GLY A 196 8.08 10.95 -23.26
N MET A 197 7.26 10.03 -22.77
CA MET A 197 6.08 9.56 -23.52
C MET A 197 5.09 10.71 -23.83
N PRO A 198 4.49 10.74 -25.04
CA PRO A 198 3.75 11.90 -25.52
C PRO A 198 2.32 12.01 -24.98
N SER A 199 1.73 10.89 -24.55
CA SER A 199 0.32 10.82 -24.15
C SER A 199 0.12 9.87 -22.97
N THR A 200 -0.97 10.07 -22.23
CA THR A 200 -1.42 9.15 -21.19
C THR A 200 -1.93 7.85 -21.82
N LEU A 201 -1.60 6.73 -21.19
CA LEU A 201 -2.08 5.41 -21.64
C LEU A 201 -3.56 5.21 -21.30
N VAL A 202 -4.21 4.37 -22.09
CA VAL A 202 -5.54 3.86 -21.78
C VAL A 202 -5.41 2.80 -20.69
N GLU A 203 -6.30 2.85 -19.70
CA GLU A 203 -6.33 1.88 -18.61
C GLU A 203 -6.65 0.48 -19.18
N SER A 204 -5.87 -0.54 -18.76
CA SER A 204 -6.12 -1.92 -19.15
C SER A 204 -7.41 -2.43 -18.51
N GLU A 205 -8.20 -3.18 -19.28
CA GLU A 205 -9.38 -3.90 -18.79
C GLU A 205 -9.02 -5.20 -18.05
N THR A 206 -7.76 -5.64 -18.12
CA THR A 206 -7.24 -6.85 -17.49
C THR A 206 -6.17 -6.53 -16.44
N LEU A 207 -5.71 -7.55 -15.70
CA LEU A 207 -4.63 -7.39 -14.73
C LEU A 207 -3.32 -6.94 -15.37
N THR A 208 -2.59 -6.10 -14.64
CA THR A 208 -1.27 -5.58 -15.02
C THR A 208 -0.30 -5.69 -13.85
N ASP A 209 0.96 -5.31 -14.08
CA ASP A 209 1.99 -5.24 -13.04
C ASP A 209 1.56 -4.44 -11.79
N VAL A 210 0.64 -3.47 -11.91
CA VAL A 210 0.17 -2.63 -10.79
C VAL A 210 -1.11 -3.13 -10.13
N ALA A 211 -1.65 -4.29 -10.53
CA ALA A 211 -2.98 -4.76 -10.12
C ALA A 211 -3.24 -4.67 -8.62
N PHE A 212 -2.28 -5.13 -7.80
CA PHE A 212 -2.40 -5.09 -6.35
C PHE A 212 -2.47 -3.66 -5.80
N VAL A 213 -1.64 -2.76 -6.33
CA VAL A 213 -1.62 -1.34 -5.93
C VAL A 213 -2.91 -0.66 -6.37
N ALA A 214 -3.37 -0.91 -7.60
CA ALA A 214 -4.62 -0.37 -8.13
C ALA A 214 -5.82 -0.81 -7.27
N LEU A 215 -5.93 -2.11 -6.97
CA LEU A 215 -6.99 -2.66 -6.12
C LEU A 215 -6.98 -2.03 -4.72
N ARG A 216 -5.81 -1.88 -4.10
CA ARG A 216 -5.69 -1.22 -2.80
C ARG A 216 -6.17 0.24 -2.86
N CYS A 217 -5.85 0.95 -3.94
CA CYS A 217 -6.29 2.33 -4.14
C CYS A 217 -7.80 2.43 -4.38
N GLU A 218 -8.41 1.48 -5.08
CA GLU A 218 -9.87 1.41 -5.24
C GLU A 218 -10.55 1.23 -3.88
N LEU A 219 -10.10 0.28 -3.08
CA LEU A 219 -10.61 0.04 -1.72
C LEU A 219 -10.46 1.28 -0.83
N ALA A 220 -9.31 1.96 -0.89
CA ALA A 220 -9.08 3.18 -0.14
C ALA A 220 -10.03 4.31 -0.58
N ASN A 221 -10.27 4.47 -1.89
CA ASN A 221 -11.23 5.46 -2.39
C ASN A 221 -12.66 5.15 -1.98
N PHE A 222 -13.06 3.88 -2.03
CA PHE A 222 -14.36 3.46 -1.54
C PHE A 222 -14.54 3.83 -0.07
N ALA A 223 -13.55 3.51 0.78
CA ALA A 223 -13.59 3.86 2.20
C ALA A 223 -13.66 5.39 2.42
N VAL A 224 -12.88 6.16 1.67
CA VAL A 224 -12.88 7.63 1.73
C VAL A 224 -14.24 8.22 1.33
N ALA A 225 -14.83 7.75 0.23
CA ALA A 225 -16.14 8.20 -0.23
C ALA A 225 -17.23 7.98 0.83
N ARG A 226 -17.19 6.83 1.51
CA ARG A 226 -18.12 6.49 2.59
C ARG A 226 -17.92 7.39 3.82
N VAL A 227 -16.67 7.60 4.25
CA VAL A 227 -16.34 8.52 5.35
C VAL A 227 -16.75 9.96 5.03
N ALA A 228 -16.55 10.40 3.78
CA ALA A 228 -16.95 11.74 3.35
C ALA A 228 -18.48 11.92 3.38
N LYS A 229 -19.24 10.95 2.86
CA LYS A 229 -20.71 10.95 2.96
C LYS A 229 -21.18 10.99 4.41
N PHE A 230 -20.52 10.22 5.29
CA PHE A 230 -20.81 10.22 6.71
C PHE A 230 -20.56 11.58 7.38
N ARG A 231 -19.47 12.28 7.00
CA ARG A 231 -19.19 13.65 7.47
C ARG A 231 -20.23 14.66 6.97
N GLN A 232 -20.68 14.53 5.72
CA GLN A 232 -21.72 15.41 5.14
C GLN A 232 -23.07 15.29 5.87
N GLN A 233 -23.35 14.15 6.49
CA GLN A 233 -24.51 13.94 7.35
C GLN A 233 -24.37 14.58 8.74
N GLY A 234 -23.30 15.35 9.00
CA GLY A 234 -23.04 16.00 10.28
C GLY A 234 -22.37 15.10 11.33
N ASN A 235 -22.02 13.87 10.97
CA ASN A 235 -21.41 12.92 11.89
C ASN A 235 -19.89 13.13 12.00
N ASN A 236 -19.35 12.91 13.20
CA ASN A 236 -17.91 12.99 13.43
C ASN A 236 -17.24 11.71 12.90
N ALA A 237 -16.17 11.84 12.10
CA ALA A 237 -15.41 10.71 11.55
C ALA A 237 -14.90 9.73 12.63
N SER A 238 -14.67 10.20 13.87
CA SER A 238 -14.34 9.36 15.04
C SER A 238 -15.43 8.35 15.44
N GLN A 239 -16.63 8.51 14.90
CA GLN A 239 -17.77 7.62 15.13
C GLN A 239 -17.96 6.66 13.96
N TRP A 240 -17.22 6.77 12.85
CA TRP A 240 -17.40 5.95 11.66
C TRP A 240 -17.41 4.45 11.96
N ASP A 241 -16.35 3.94 12.59
CA ASP A 241 -16.24 2.51 12.94
C ASP A 241 -17.34 2.08 13.92
N ARG A 242 -17.72 2.97 14.84
CA ARG A 242 -18.81 2.72 15.80
C ARG A 242 -20.18 2.73 15.13
N HIS A 243 -20.40 3.60 14.15
CA HIS A 243 -21.65 3.77 13.42
C HIS A 243 -21.89 2.60 12.47
N LEU A 244 -20.86 2.16 11.75
CA LEU A 244 -20.90 0.88 11.02
C LEU A 244 -21.25 -0.26 11.98
N ALA A 245 -20.53 -0.36 13.10
CA ALA A 245 -20.72 -1.44 14.06
C ALA A 245 -22.03 -1.37 14.86
N SER A 246 -22.71 -0.22 14.89
CA SER A 246 -23.99 -0.03 15.58
C SER A 246 -25.21 -0.22 14.67
N GLY A 247 -25.00 -0.60 13.41
CA GLY A 247 -26.09 -0.81 12.45
C GLY A 247 -26.69 0.47 11.90
N GLY A 248 -25.85 1.38 11.39
CA GLY A 248 -26.33 2.41 10.45
C GLY A 248 -27.09 1.80 9.26
N ASP A 249 -27.78 2.63 8.48
CA ASP A 249 -28.75 2.22 7.43
C ASP A 249 -28.29 0.97 6.63
N THR A 250 -28.81 -0.20 7.00
CA THR A 250 -28.25 -1.49 6.60
C THR A 250 -28.47 -1.75 5.11
N GLU A 251 -29.60 -1.29 4.57
CA GLU A 251 -29.91 -1.42 3.14
C GLU A 251 -28.91 -0.63 2.29
N GLU A 252 -28.59 0.61 2.69
CA GLU A 252 -27.61 1.43 1.99
C GLU A 252 -26.19 0.86 2.09
N ALA A 253 -25.86 0.24 3.24
CA ALA A 253 -24.58 -0.44 3.43
C ALA A 253 -24.49 -1.72 2.57
N ASP A 254 -25.58 -2.48 2.46
CA ASP A 254 -25.67 -3.71 1.67
C ASP A 254 -25.63 -3.44 0.16
N GLU A 255 -26.22 -2.33 -0.30
CA GLU A 255 -26.11 -1.90 -1.70
C GLU A 255 -24.69 -1.46 -2.05
N ALA A 256 -24.08 -0.60 -1.22
CA ALA A 256 -22.70 -0.17 -1.42
C ALA A 256 -21.72 -1.37 -1.37
N PHE A 257 -22.04 -2.39 -0.57
CA PHE A 257 -21.32 -3.64 -0.52
C PHE A 257 -21.38 -4.41 -1.86
N LYS A 258 -22.58 -4.58 -2.43
CA LYS A 258 -22.75 -5.25 -3.73
C LYS A 258 -22.04 -4.51 -4.86
N GLU A 259 -22.04 -3.17 -4.80
CA GLU A 259 -21.34 -2.32 -5.77
C GLU A 259 -19.83 -2.59 -5.74
N ILE A 260 -19.19 -2.54 -4.56
CA ILE A 260 -17.75 -2.76 -4.47
C ILE A 260 -17.36 -4.21 -4.77
N GLU A 261 -18.17 -5.20 -4.36
CA GLU A 261 -17.93 -6.61 -4.70
C GLU A 261 -18.00 -6.82 -6.22
N GLY A 262 -19.04 -6.30 -6.88
CA GLY A 262 -19.19 -6.40 -8.33
C GLY A 262 -18.06 -5.69 -9.10
N LEU A 263 -17.65 -4.49 -8.64
CA LEU A 263 -16.52 -3.76 -9.22
C LEU A 263 -15.23 -4.57 -9.11
N LEU A 264 -14.92 -5.11 -7.93
CA LEU A 264 -13.70 -5.88 -7.71
C LEU A 264 -13.71 -7.18 -8.53
N GLU A 265 -14.86 -7.83 -8.66
CA GLU A 265 -15.01 -9.04 -9.47
C GLU A 265 -14.74 -8.75 -10.95
N ILE A 266 -15.40 -7.73 -11.51
CA ILE A 266 -15.29 -7.37 -12.93
C ILE A 266 -13.90 -6.84 -13.27
N LYS A 267 -13.33 -5.99 -12.44
CA LYS A 267 -12.06 -5.31 -12.75
C LYS A 267 -10.82 -6.16 -12.42
N TYR A 268 -10.91 -7.04 -11.41
CA TYR A 268 -9.74 -7.75 -10.89
C TYR A 268 -9.93 -9.26 -10.76
N LEU A 269 -10.90 -9.72 -9.94
CA LEU A 269 -10.91 -11.11 -9.46
C LEU A 269 -11.14 -12.12 -10.58
N ARG A 270 -12.00 -11.82 -11.58
CA ARG A 270 -12.27 -12.72 -12.72
C ARG A 270 -11.04 -13.03 -13.57
N TYR A 271 -9.99 -12.21 -13.46
CA TYR A 271 -8.74 -12.35 -14.19
C TYR A 271 -7.61 -12.95 -13.34
N CYS A 272 -7.82 -13.13 -12.03
CA CYS A 272 -6.80 -13.64 -11.14
C CYS A 272 -6.57 -15.14 -11.37
N ASP A 273 -5.30 -15.50 -11.60
CA ASP A 273 -4.83 -16.89 -11.58
C ASP A 273 -4.19 -17.19 -10.21
N PRO A 274 -4.80 -18.02 -9.35
CA PRO A 274 -4.28 -18.30 -8.01
C PRO A 274 -2.93 -19.03 -8.00
N SER A 275 -2.45 -19.55 -9.14
CA SER A 275 -1.10 -20.11 -9.26
C SER A 275 -0.01 -19.02 -9.30
N GLN A 276 -0.38 -17.78 -9.66
CA GLN A 276 0.53 -16.64 -9.71
C GLN A 276 0.53 -15.90 -8.37
N PRO A 277 1.68 -15.73 -7.68
CA PRO A 277 1.74 -15.11 -6.36
C PRO A 277 1.06 -13.73 -6.25
N LEU A 278 1.29 -12.86 -7.24
CA LEU A 278 0.72 -11.50 -7.25
C LEU A 278 -0.81 -11.54 -7.39
N HIS A 279 -1.33 -12.44 -8.23
CA HIS A 279 -2.78 -12.60 -8.41
C HIS A 279 -3.41 -13.20 -7.15
N LEU A 280 -2.78 -14.19 -6.55
CA LEU A 280 -3.25 -14.82 -5.32
C LEU A 280 -3.35 -13.81 -4.16
N ILE A 281 -2.31 -13.00 -3.92
CA ILE A 281 -2.38 -11.98 -2.85
C ILE A 281 -3.38 -10.87 -3.17
N THR A 282 -3.53 -10.49 -4.44
CA THR A 282 -4.54 -9.53 -4.89
C THR A 282 -5.95 -10.05 -4.62
N MET A 283 -6.22 -11.33 -4.93
CA MET A 283 -7.49 -11.99 -4.65
C MET A 283 -7.77 -12.08 -3.15
N LEU A 284 -6.78 -12.49 -2.34
CA LEU A 284 -6.93 -12.58 -0.89
C LEU A 284 -7.18 -11.21 -0.25
N MET A 285 -6.47 -10.16 -0.70
CA MET A 285 -6.70 -8.79 -0.23
C MET A 285 -8.12 -8.31 -0.54
N ALA A 286 -8.60 -8.54 -1.76
CA ALA A 286 -9.96 -8.16 -2.17
C ALA A 286 -11.01 -8.84 -1.30
N ARG A 287 -10.90 -10.18 -1.14
CA ARG A 287 -11.85 -10.97 -0.36
C ARG A 287 -11.78 -10.64 1.13
N ALA A 288 -10.59 -10.38 1.68
CA ALA A 288 -10.43 -9.95 3.06
C ALA A 288 -11.04 -8.56 3.31
N ALA A 289 -10.90 -7.63 2.36
CA ALA A 289 -11.53 -6.32 2.45
C ALA A 289 -13.06 -6.42 2.42
N ILE A 290 -13.61 -7.20 1.48
CA ILE A 290 -15.05 -7.51 1.36
C ILE A 290 -15.58 -8.10 2.67
N ASN A 291 -14.91 -9.13 3.21
CA ASN A 291 -15.33 -9.77 4.45
C ASN A 291 -15.17 -8.86 5.68
N THR A 292 -14.18 -7.98 5.70
CA THR A 292 -14.01 -6.98 6.76
C THR A 292 -15.18 -5.99 6.75
N ILE A 293 -15.57 -5.51 5.56
CA ILE A 293 -16.73 -4.62 5.40
C ILE A 293 -18.00 -5.34 5.88
N ARG A 294 -18.24 -6.58 5.41
CA ARG A 294 -19.36 -7.44 5.86
C ARG A 294 -19.41 -7.57 7.38
N PHE A 295 -18.28 -7.88 8.01
CA PHE A 295 -18.19 -8.04 9.45
C PHE A 295 -18.49 -6.73 10.20
N LEU A 296 -17.97 -5.59 9.72
CA LEU A 296 -18.19 -4.30 10.37
C LEU A 296 -19.65 -3.83 10.27
N THR A 297 -20.33 -4.07 9.14
CA THR A 297 -21.75 -3.71 8.95
C THR A 297 -22.68 -4.56 9.82
N HIS A 298 -22.37 -5.83 10.01
CA HIS A 298 -23.16 -6.78 10.81
C HIS A 298 -22.52 -7.07 12.18
N HIS A 299 -21.78 -6.09 12.70
CA HIS A 299 -21.00 -6.30 13.90
C HIS A 299 -21.92 -6.71 15.08
N PRO A 300 -21.54 -7.69 15.92
CA PRO A 300 -22.40 -8.16 17.03
C PRO A 300 -22.85 -7.06 18.00
N ARG A 301 -22.08 -5.96 18.11
CA ARG A 301 -22.40 -4.78 18.94
C ARG A 301 -23.64 -4.00 18.49
N ARG A 302 -24.16 -4.26 17.29
CA ARG A 302 -25.45 -3.75 16.84
C ARG A 302 -26.60 -4.23 17.73
N TRP A 303 -26.45 -5.40 18.35
CA TRP A 303 -27.45 -6.00 19.21
C TRP A 303 -27.11 -5.71 20.68
N ALA A 304 -28.10 -5.30 21.49
CA ALA A 304 -27.89 -5.00 22.91
C ALA A 304 -27.50 -6.26 23.72
N SER A 305 -27.89 -7.45 23.24
CA SER A 305 -27.40 -8.73 23.77
C SER A 305 -27.42 -9.81 22.70
N ILE A 306 -26.56 -10.83 22.86
CA ILE A 306 -26.52 -11.98 21.94
C ILE A 306 -27.88 -12.67 21.82
N LYS A 307 -28.70 -12.67 22.89
CA LYS A 307 -30.03 -13.28 22.91
C LYS A 307 -31.00 -12.64 21.92
N GLN A 308 -30.80 -11.37 21.59
CA GLN A 308 -31.64 -10.61 20.65
C GLN A 308 -31.19 -10.77 19.19
N THR A 309 -29.99 -11.30 18.95
CA THR A 309 -29.48 -11.53 17.59
C THR A 309 -30.18 -12.75 16.98
N PRO A 310 -30.79 -12.63 15.78
CA PRO A 310 -31.36 -13.76 15.05
C PRO A 310 -30.33 -14.89 14.84
N LEU A 311 -30.77 -16.15 14.85
CA LEU A 311 -29.88 -17.30 14.65
C LEU A 311 -29.16 -17.25 13.28
N SER A 312 -29.88 -16.86 12.22
CA SER A 312 -29.32 -16.67 10.88
C SER A 312 -28.19 -15.63 10.86
N GLU A 313 -28.38 -14.50 11.55
CA GLU A 313 -27.37 -13.45 11.68
C GLU A 313 -26.12 -13.96 12.41
N ARG A 314 -26.30 -14.73 13.48
CA ARG A 314 -25.16 -15.31 14.23
C ARG A 314 -24.37 -16.29 13.37
N GLN A 315 -25.05 -17.14 12.60
CA GLN A 315 -24.40 -18.10 11.69
C GLN A 315 -23.64 -17.36 10.59
N TRP A 316 -24.25 -16.34 9.99
CA TRP A 316 -23.62 -15.56 8.93
C TRP A 316 -22.37 -14.82 9.42
N VAL A 317 -22.44 -14.12 10.56
CA VAL A 317 -21.27 -13.43 11.14
C VAL A 317 -20.17 -14.43 11.53
N TRP A 318 -20.55 -15.62 12.01
CA TRP A 318 -19.61 -16.70 12.28
C TRP A 318 -18.87 -17.13 11.01
N GLU A 319 -19.59 -17.41 9.91
CA GLU A 319 -19.00 -17.76 8.62
C GLU A 319 -18.06 -16.67 8.09
N VAL A 320 -18.47 -15.40 8.14
CA VAL A 320 -17.61 -14.27 7.75
C VAL A 320 -16.33 -14.23 8.61
N SER A 321 -16.45 -14.48 9.91
CA SER A 321 -15.31 -14.49 10.84
C SER A 321 -14.34 -15.64 10.55
N ILE A 322 -14.86 -16.84 10.25
CA ILE A 322 -14.04 -17.99 9.83
C ILE A 322 -13.31 -17.68 8.53
N ASN A 323 -14.01 -17.13 7.53
CA ASN A 323 -13.39 -16.75 6.26
C ASN A 323 -12.26 -15.74 6.44
N LEU A 324 -12.41 -14.75 7.34
CA LEU A 324 -11.35 -13.79 7.65
C LEU A 324 -10.11 -14.47 8.28
N LEU A 325 -10.33 -15.41 9.22
CA LEU A 325 -9.25 -16.15 9.85
C LEU A 325 -8.53 -17.07 8.87
N GLU A 326 -9.27 -17.77 8.01
CA GLU A 326 -8.71 -18.63 6.96
C GLU A 326 -7.87 -17.81 5.97
N GLN A 327 -8.38 -16.65 5.52
CA GLN A 327 -7.67 -15.75 4.63
C GLN A 327 -6.38 -15.22 5.27
N HIS A 328 -6.43 -14.81 6.54
CA HIS A 328 -5.24 -14.38 7.27
C HIS A 328 -4.21 -15.51 7.39
N ASN A 329 -4.67 -16.73 7.73
CA ASN A 329 -3.80 -17.90 7.79
C ASN A 329 -3.18 -18.23 6.42
N MET A 330 -3.95 -18.13 5.33
CA MET A 330 -3.43 -18.34 3.97
C MET A 330 -2.34 -17.33 3.61
N LEU A 331 -2.49 -16.05 3.98
CA LEU A 331 -1.47 -15.02 3.74
C LEU A 331 -0.14 -15.34 4.45
N GLN A 332 -0.18 -15.98 5.61
CA GLN A 332 1.00 -16.29 6.43
C GLN A 332 1.62 -17.67 6.11
N SER A 333 0.80 -18.66 5.75
CA SER A 333 1.23 -20.06 5.63
C SER A 333 1.38 -20.57 4.20
N ASN A 334 0.79 -19.90 3.20
CA ASN A 334 0.84 -20.37 1.82
C ASN A 334 2.24 -20.15 1.22
N ALA A 335 2.85 -21.23 0.73
CA ALA A 335 4.19 -21.22 0.15
C ALA A 335 4.36 -20.24 -1.03
N LEU A 336 3.32 -20.05 -1.86
CA LEU A 336 3.36 -19.08 -2.98
C LEU A 336 3.42 -17.63 -2.50
N LEU A 337 2.99 -17.36 -1.26
CA LEU A 337 2.92 -16.02 -0.69
C LEU A 337 4.07 -15.70 0.25
N LYS A 338 4.99 -16.64 0.47
CA LYS A 338 6.14 -16.48 1.38
C LYS A 338 6.91 -15.18 1.11
N GLN A 339 7.14 -14.84 -0.16
CA GLN A 339 7.84 -13.61 -0.57
C GLN A 339 7.11 -12.31 -0.22
N PHE A 340 5.81 -12.39 0.09
CA PHE A 340 4.93 -11.29 0.46
C PHE A 340 4.50 -11.33 1.92
N ALA A 341 4.98 -12.29 2.72
CA ALA A 341 4.61 -12.43 4.14
C ALA A 341 4.93 -11.17 4.95
N TRP A 342 5.95 -10.42 4.54
CA TRP A 342 6.29 -9.12 5.15
C TRP A 342 5.17 -8.08 5.06
N HIS A 343 4.23 -8.22 4.11
CA HIS A 343 3.13 -7.29 3.92
C HIS A 343 1.95 -7.57 4.86
N ALA A 344 1.73 -8.85 5.21
CA ALA A 344 0.51 -9.40 5.78
C ALA A 344 0.25 -9.03 7.25
#